data_AF-A0A955H1Z6-F1
#
_entry.id   AF-A0A955H1Z6-F1
#
_cell.length_a   1.000
_cell.length_b   1.000
_cell.length_c   1.000
_cell.angle_alpha   90.00
_cell.angle_beta   90.00
_cell.angle_gamma   90.00
#
_symmetry.space_group_name_H-M   'P 1'
#
loop_
_entity.id
_entity.type
_entity.pdbx_description
1 polymer ?
#
loop_
_entity_poly.entity_id
_entity_poly.type
_entity_poly.pdbx_seq_one_letter_code
_entity_poly.pdbx_strand_id
1 'polypeptide(L)'
;MDTDNTTIHDLLFTLYERTSQTFTKEELEWFAGAIEQAEIVATSLQGAISNAAFLIEQESMLSVKHHMPDLLWSTMHQLDAIRGLLHVGGSAAYRLRHPEKFEKKESKPTADIEQLRKQV
;
A
#
# COMPACT_ATOMS: atom_id res chain seq x y z
N MET A 1 14.16 -4.84 -24.17
CA MET A 1 14.46 -4.49 -22.77
C MET A 1 13.11 -4.45 -22.08
N ASP A 2 12.73 -5.54 -21.42
CA ASP A 2 11.56 -5.54 -20.54
C ASP A 2 11.97 -4.77 -19.28
N THR A 3 11.70 -3.48 -19.27
CA THR A 3 11.61 -2.75 -18.00
C THR A 3 10.33 -3.22 -17.35
N ASP A 4 10.46 -4.11 -16.37
CA ASP A 4 9.39 -4.49 -15.47
C ASP A 4 8.80 -3.18 -14.91
N ASN A 5 7.62 -2.78 -15.40
CA ASN A 5 6.92 -1.55 -15.00
C ASN A 5 6.33 -1.76 -13.60
N THR A 6 7.18 -2.07 -12.62
CA THR A 6 6.79 -2.24 -11.23
C THR A 6 6.32 -0.89 -10.73
N THR A 7 5.03 -0.81 -10.42
CA THR A 7 4.42 0.41 -9.89
C THR A 7 4.75 0.55 -8.39
N ILE A 8 4.62 1.75 -7.84
CA ILE A 8 4.73 1.99 -6.39
C ILE A 8 3.67 1.16 -5.66
N HIS A 9 2.46 1.08 -6.21
CA HIS A 9 1.40 0.20 -5.72
C HIS A 9 1.89 -1.25 -5.60
N ASP A 10 2.45 -1.81 -6.66
CA ASP A 10 2.85 -3.22 -6.69
C ASP A 10 3.97 -3.51 -5.68
N LEU A 11 4.91 -2.58 -5.54
CA LEU A 11 5.97 -2.68 -4.55
C LEU A 11 5.42 -2.65 -3.12
N LEU A 12 4.60 -1.64 -2.79
CA LEU A 12 4.01 -1.49 -1.46
C LEU A 12 3.17 -2.70 -1.08
N PHE A 13 2.34 -3.17 -2.02
CA PHE A 13 1.48 -4.31 -1.79
C PHE A 13 2.28 -5.61 -1.62
N THR A 14 3.25 -5.87 -2.49
CA THR A 14 4.09 -7.07 -2.40
C THR A 14 4.89 -7.12 -1.09
N LEU A 15 5.46 -5.99 -0.67
CA LEU A 15 6.18 -5.89 0.60
C LEU A 15 5.25 -6.13 1.79
N TYR A 16 4.05 -5.54 1.75
CA TYR A 16 3.04 -5.74 2.78
C TYR A 16 2.59 -7.20 2.86
N GLU A 17 2.24 -7.84 1.74
CA GLU A 17 1.78 -9.24 1.76
C GLU A 17 2.82 -10.18 2.38
N ARG A 18 4.10 -9.99 2.04
CA ARG A 18 5.21 -10.81 2.55
C ARG A 18 5.42 -10.68 4.06
N THR A 19 5.13 -9.52 4.63
CA THR A 19 5.44 -9.19 6.03
C THR A 19 4.21 -9.17 6.94
N SER A 20 3.02 -9.04 6.37
CA SER A 20 1.75 -8.87 7.10
C SER A 20 1.37 -9.99 8.06
N GLN A 21 1.98 -11.18 7.94
CA GLN A 21 1.76 -12.30 8.87
C GLN A 21 2.57 -12.18 10.16
N THR A 22 3.61 -11.34 10.18
CA THR A 22 4.48 -11.16 11.34
C THR A 22 4.13 -9.91 12.13
N PHE A 23 3.20 -9.09 11.63
CA PHE A 23 2.84 -7.85 12.29
C PHE A 23 2.07 -8.08 13.59
N THR A 24 2.40 -7.28 14.60
CA THR A 24 1.60 -7.19 15.82
C THR A 24 0.28 -6.48 15.52
N LYS A 25 -0.63 -6.53 16.49
CA LYS A 25 -1.90 -5.81 16.39
C LYS A 25 -1.68 -4.30 16.25
N GLU A 26 -0.74 -3.74 17.02
CA GLU A 26 -0.40 -2.31 17.00
C GLU A 26 0.17 -1.90 15.64
N GLU A 27 1.02 -2.72 15.03
CA GLU A 27 1.55 -2.48 13.68
C GLU A 27 0.43 -2.53 12.63
N LEU A 28 -0.52 -3.48 12.75
CA LEU A 28 -1.68 -3.52 11.88
C LEU A 28 -2.60 -2.32 12.05
N GLU A 29 -2.79 -1.81 13.27
CA GLU A 29 -3.55 -0.57 13.54
C GLU A 29 -2.88 0.63 12.89
N TRP A 30 -1.55 0.72 12.98
CA TRP A 30 -0.78 1.75 12.29
C TRP A 30 -0.96 1.67 10.77
N PHE A 31 -0.86 0.47 10.18
CA PHE A 31 -1.09 0.29 8.74
C PHE A 31 -2.53 0.55 8.34
N ALA A 32 -3.53 0.24 9.18
CA ALA A 32 -4.93 0.56 8.90
C ALA A 32 -5.14 2.09 8.80
N GLY A 33 -4.38 2.87 9.57
CA GLY A 33 -4.30 4.33 9.47
C GLY A 33 -3.71 4.85 8.15
N ALA A 34 -3.11 4.00 7.30
CA ALA A 34 -2.61 4.42 5.98
C ALA A 34 -3.71 4.95 5.05
N ILE A 35 -4.98 4.60 5.31
CA ILE A 35 -6.14 5.16 4.58
C ILE A 35 -6.24 6.67 4.80
N GLU A 36 -6.07 7.14 6.05
CA GLU A 36 -6.11 8.58 6.37
C GLU A 36 -4.96 9.32 5.68
N GLN A 37 -3.78 8.70 5.60
CA GLN A 37 -2.65 9.26 4.85
C GLN A 37 -2.94 9.32 3.35
N ALA A 38 -3.63 8.32 2.79
CA ALA A 38 -4.04 8.34 1.40
C ALA A 38 -4.99 9.52 1.10
N GLU A 39 -5.88 9.87 2.03
CA GLU A 39 -6.77 11.04 1.90
C GLU A 39 -6.00 12.37 1.89
N ILE A 40 -4.98 12.51 2.74
CA ILE A 40 -4.11 13.70 2.76
C ILE A 40 -3.37 13.86 1.43
N VAL A 41 -2.80 12.76 0.91
CA VAL A 41 -2.09 12.78 -0.37
C VAL A 41 -3.05 13.06 -1.53
N ALA A 42 -4.26 12.48 -1.52
CA ALA A 42 -5.29 12.73 -2.53
C ALA A 42 -5.73 14.20 -2.55
N THR A 43 -5.94 14.80 -1.38
CA THR A 43 -6.28 16.23 -1.24
C THR A 43 -5.16 17.12 -1.77
N SER A 44 -3.91 16.81 -1.43
CA SER A 44 -2.74 17.54 -1.91
C SER A 44 -2.61 17.45 -3.43
N LEU A 45 -2.82 16.27 -3.99
CA LEU A 45 -2.79 16.05 -5.42
C LEU A 45 -3.89 16.82 -6.15
N GLN A 46 -5.11 16.83 -5.61
CA GLN A 46 -6.20 17.63 -6.16
C GLN A 46 -5.85 19.12 -6.23
N GLY A 47 -5.21 19.66 -5.18
CA GLY A 47 -4.71 21.04 -5.16
C GLY A 47 -3.64 21.29 -6.22
N ALA A 48 -2.68 20.37 -6.37
CA ALA A 48 -1.63 20.48 -7.38
C ALA A 48 -2.19 20.46 -8.82
N ILE A 49 -3.14 19.57 -9.12
CA ILE A 49 -3.81 19.50 -10.43
C ILE A 49 -4.60 20.79 -10.70
N SER A 50 -5.31 21.31 -9.70
CA SER A 50 -6.10 22.55 -9.84
C SER A 50 -5.19 23.75 -10.13
N ASN A 51 -4.08 23.87 -9.41
CA ASN A 51 -3.09 24.92 -9.64
C ASN A 51 -2.45 24.82 -11.03
N ALA A 52 -2.13 23.60 -11.45
CA ALA A 52 -1.60 23.39 -12.78
C ALA A 52 -2.60 23.77 -13.87
N ALA A 53 -3.86 23.34 -13.75
CA ALA A 53 -4.92 23.69 -14.70
C ALA A 53 -5.07 25.22 -14.84
N PHE A 54 -5.03 25.94 -13.73
CA PHE A 54 -5.05 27.40 -13.72
C PHE A 54 -3.83 28.02 -14.41
N LEU A 55 -2.63 27.51 -14.15
CA LEU A 55 -1.41 27.99 -14.81
C LEU A 55 -1.43 27.73 -16.32
N ILE A 56 -1.93 26.57 -16.74
CA ILE A 56 -2.06 26.20 -18.16
C ILE A 56 -3.01 27.16 -18.89
N GLU A 57 -4.08 27.61 -18.24
CA GLU A 57 -5.02 28.59 -18.79
C GLU A 57 -4.37 29.97 -19.02
N GLN A 58 -3.36 30.32 -18.21
CA GLN A 58 -2.67 31.62 -18.27
C GLN A 58 -1.42 31.63 -19.17
N GLU A 59 -0.87 30.46 -19.48
CA GLU A 59 0.42 30.28 -20.14
C GLU A 59 0.31 30.10 -21.65
N SER A 60 1.40 30.40 -22.37
CA SER A 60 1.46 30.15 -23.81
C SER A 60 1.52 28.64 -24.10
N MET A 61 0.94 28.20 -25.22
CA MET A 61 0.98 26.78 -25.64
C MET A 61 2.40 26.17 -25.72
N LEU A 62 3.42 27.00 -25.94
CA LEU A 62 4.83 26.58 -25.98
C LEU A 62 5.37 26.25 -24.58
N SER A 63 5.09 27.06 -23.54
CA SER A 63 5.53 26.78 -22.16
C SER A 63 4.78 25.59 -21.56
N VAL A 64 3.49 25.47 -21.83
CA VAL A 64 2.65 24.32 -21.41
C VAL A 64 3.22 22.99 -21.91
N LYS A 65 3.64 22.93 -23.18
CA LYS A 65 4.17 21.70 -23.79
C LYS A 65 5.44 21.18 -23.10
N HIS A 66 6.23 22.07 -22.51
CA HIS A 66 7.46 21.69 -21.82
C HIS A 66 7.22 21.18 -20.38
N HIS A 67 6.24 21.72 -19.67
CA HIS A 67 6.01 21.39 -18.25
C HIS A 67 4.90 20.35 -18.00
N MET A 68 3.98 20.18 -18.95
CA MET A 68 2.87 19.23 -18.82
C MET A 68 3.31 17.77 -18.64
N PRO A 69 4.32 17.24 -19.37
CA PRO A 69 4.71 15.85 -19.22
C PRO A 69 5.18 15.50 -17.80
N ASP A 70 6.02 16.35 -17.19
CA ASP A 70 6.55 16.12 -15.84
C ASP A 70 5.44 16.18 -14.79
N LEU A 71 4.50 17.12 -14.96
CA LEU A 71 3.33 17.24 -14.08
C LEU A 71 2.43 16.00 -14.16
N LEU A 72 2.11 15.54 -15.38
CA LEU A 72 1.28 14.35 -15.59
C LEU A 72 1.98 13.10 -15.04
N TRP A 73 3.30 12.99 -15.24
CA TRP A 73 4.11 11.91 -14.70
C TRP A 73 4.11 11.89 -13.16
N SER A 74 4.33 13.04 -12.53
CA SER A 74 4.29 13.17 -11.07
C SER A 74 2.90 12.83 -10.50
N THR A 75 1.85 13.34 -11.14
CA THR A 75 0.45 13.07 -10.77
C THR A 75 0.13 11.58 -10.85
N MET A 76 0.54 10.91 -11.94
CA MET A 76 0.35 9.48 -12.12
C MET A 76 1.00 8.68 -10.99
N HIS A 77 2.23 9.01 -10.59
CA HIS A 77 2.90 8.32 -9.48
C HIS A 77 2.27 8.59 -8.11
N GLN A 78 1.75 9.79 -7.87
CA GLN A 78 1.02 10.08 -6.64
C GLN A 78 -0.30 9.30 -6.56
N LEU A 79 -1.05 9.17 -7.66
CA LEU A 79 -2.24 8.32 -7.74
C LEU A 79 -1.91 6.85 -7.45
N ASP A 80 -0.79 6.38 -7.99
CA ASP A 80 -0.33 5.02 -7.78
C ASP A 80 0.07 4.76 -6.31
N ALA A 81 0.73 5.72 -5.66
CA ALA A 81 1.02 5.67 -4.23
C ALA A 81 -0.26 5.68 -3.37
N ILE A 82 -1.24 6.54 -3.69
CA ILE A 82 -2.56 6.57 -3.02
C ILE A 82 -3.22 5.20 -3.10
N ARG A 83 -3.24 4.59 -4.30
CA ARG A 83 -3.79 3.26 -4.51
C ARG A 83 -3.08 2.21 -3.64
N GLY A 84 -1.75 2.26 -3.55
CA GLY A 84 -0.96 1.38 -2.68
C GLY A 84 -1.32 1.51 -1.21
N LEU A 85 -1.42 2.74 -0.70
CA LEU A 85 -1.77 3.04 0.69
C LEU A 85 -3.19 2.57 1.04
N LEU A 86 -4.17 2.81 0.16
CA LEU A 86 -5.55 2.35 0.34
C LEU A 86 -5.63 0.82 0.42
N HIS A 87 -4.87 0.11 -0.42
CA HIS A 87 -4.85 -1.34 -0.42
C HIS A 87 -4.23 -1.89 0.87
N VAL A 88 -3.06 -1.37 1.26
CA VAL A 88 -2.37 -1.75 2.50
C VAL A 88 -3.27 -1.51 3.72
N GLY A 89 -3.83 -0.30 3.84
CA GLY A 89 -4.68 0.04 4.97
C GLY A 89 -6.00 -0.74 4.99
N GLY A 90 -6.62 -0.96 3.83
CA GLY A 90 -7.80 -1.81 3.71
C GLY A 90 -7.54 -3.26 4.12
N SER A 91 -6.40 -3.82 3.70
CA SER A 91 -5.98 -5.17 4.10
C SER A 91 -5.69 -5.25 5.61
N ALA A 92 -4.99 -4.27 6.17
CA ALA A 92 -4.69 -4.24 7.61
C ALA A 92 -5.98 -4.14 8.45
N ALA A 93 -6.90 -3.27 8.06
CA ALA A 93 -8.23 -3.15 8.66
C ALA A 93 -9.07 -4.44 8.53
N TYR A 94 -8.92 -5.17 7.42
CA TYR A 94 -9.58 -6.48 7.27
C TYR A 94 -8.98 -7.53 8.20
N ARG A 95 -7.65 -7.58 8.36
CA ARG A 95 -6.96 -8.49 9.29
C ARG A 95 -7.33 -8.23 10.74
N LEU A 96 -7.40 -6.97 11.15
CA LEU A 96 -7.85 -6.58 12.49
C LEU A 96 -9.29 -7.01 12.80
N ARG A 97 -10.17 -6.98 11.80
CA ARG A 97 -11.57 -7.41 11.94
C ARG A 97 -11.76 -8.92 11.88
N HIS A 98 -10.82 -9.64 11.28
CA HIS A 98 -10.90 -11.07 11.04
C HIS A 98 -9.62 -11.83 11.44
N PRO A 99 -9.11 -11.65 12.68
CA PRO A 99 -7.87 -12.31 13.10
C PRO A 99 -7.94 -13.84 12.95
N GLU A 100 -9.12 -14.44 13.09
CA GLU A 100 -9.36 -15.88 12.95
C GLU A 100 -9.01 -16.45 11.57
N LYS A 101 -8.95 -15.61 10.54
CA LYS A 101 -8.58 -16.02 9.16
C LYS A 101 -7.07 -16.01 8.93
N PHE A 102 -6.30 -15.40 9.84
CA PHE A 102 -4.87 -15.15 9.67
C PHE A 102 -4.01 -15.74 10.79
N GLU A 103 -4.61 -16.05 11.94
CA GLU A 103 -3.99 -16.89 12.95
C GLU A 103 -3.70 -18.26 12.32
N LYS A 104 -2.41 -18.60 12.22
CA LYS A 104 -2.02 -19.98 11.91
C LYS A 104 -2.64 -20.85 12.99
N LYS A 105 -3.59 -21.71 12.62
CA LYS A 105 -4.01 -22.82 13.48
C LYS A 105 -2.72 -23.52 13.92
N GLU A 106 -2.37 -23.40 15.20
CA GLU A 106 -1.34 -24.23 15.77
C GLU A 106 -1.73 -25.67 15.44
N SER A 107 -0.93 -26.34 14.61
CA SER A 107 -1.01 -27.78 14.49
C SER A 107 -0.79 -28.29 15.90
N LYS A 108 -1.85 -28.80 16.53
CA LYS A 108 -1.75 -29.48 17.83
C LYS A 108 -0.51 -30.37 17.79
N PRO A 109 0.40 -30.31 18.77
CA PRO A 109 1.49 -31.26 18.83
C PRO A 109 0.85 -32.64 18.77
N THR A 110 1.11 -33.36 17.67
CA THR A 110 0.66 -34.72 17.48
C THR A 110 1.13 -35.49 18.71
N ALA A 111 0.19 -36.16 19.39
CA ALA A 111 0.41 -36.89 20.64
C ALA A 111 1.47 -38.02 20.55
N ASP A 112 2.20 -38.12 19.44
CA ASP A 112 3.26 -39.08 19.15
C ASP A 112 4.60 -38.75 19.85
N ILE A 113 4.89 -37.47 20.14
CA ILE A 113 6.21 -37.11 20.71
C ILE A 113 6.32 -37.50 22.20
N GLU A 114 5.20 -37.51 22.93
CA GLU A 114 5.17 -37.96 24.34
C GLU A 114 5.24 -39.49 24.48
N GLN A 115 4.81 -40.24 23.46
CA GLN A 115 4.94 -41.70 23.44
C GLN A 115 6.38 -42.14 23.11
N LEU A 116 7.07 -41.40 22.24
CA LEU A 116 8.49 -41.67 21.90
C LEU A 116 9.47 -41.38 23.05
N ARG A 117 9.14 -40.44 23.95
CA ARG A 117 9.98 -40.15 25.14
C ARG A 117 9.85 -41.16 26.29
N LYS A 118 8.86 -42.04 26.26
CA LYS A 118 8.69 -43.11 27.27
C LYS A 118 9.34 -44.44 26.86
N GLN A 119 10.01 -44.48 25.71
CA GLN A 119 10.68 -45.68 25.19
C GLN A 119 12.22 -45.58 25.18
N VAL A 120 12.80 -44.53 25.77
CA VAL A 120 14.26 -44.37 25.97
C VAL A 120 14.57 -44.35 27.45
#